data_AF-A0A9R1PVM3-F1
#
_entry.id   AF-A0A9R1PVM3-F1
#
_cell.length_a   1.000
_cell.length_b   1.000
_cell.length_c   1.000
_cell.angle_alpha   90.00
_cell.angle_beta   90.00
_cell.angle_gamma   90.00
#
_symmetry.space_group_name_H-M   'P 1'
#
loop_
_entity.id
_entity.type
_entity.pdbx_description
1 polymer ?
#
loop_
_entity_poly.entity_id
_entity_poly.type
_entity_poly.pdbx_seq_one_letter_code
_entity_poly.pdbx_strand_id
1 'polypeptide(L)'
;MLSGIGLDSEIKMLDDTNKLSKCVQIARLYLEDDDAVNAEAFINKASFLVTNSNQEVLNLQYKVCYGRILDLKSCTSILCYLSN
;
A
#
# COMPACT_ATOMS: atom_id res chain seq x y z
N MET A 1 14.77 -11.04 -38.63
CA MET A 1 14.53 -11.81 -37.39
C MET A 1 14.73 -10.84 -36.23
N LEU A 2 13.64 -10.25 -35.71
CA LEU A 2 13.70 -9.45 -34.48
C LEU A 2 13.67 -10.45 -33.30
N SER A 3 14.84 -10.91 -32.89
CA SER A 3 14.99 -11.72 -31.69
C SER A 3 14.48 -10.96 -30.46
N GLY A 4 13.42 -11.49 -29.84
CA GLY A 4 13.31 -11.62 -28.39
C GLY A 4 13.70 -10.43 -27.53
N ILE A 5 13.18 -9.24 -27.80
CA ILE A 5 13.15 -8.20 -26.76
C ILE A 5 12.15 -8.69 -25.72
N GLY A 6 12.63 -8.98 -24.51
CA GLY A 6 11.86 -9.49 -23.38
C GLY A 6 10.84 -8.48 -22.85
N LEU A 7 9.83 -8.17 -23.67
CA LEU A 7 8.73 -7.26 -23.34
C LEU A 7 7.80 -7.85 -22.26
N ASP A 8 7.81 -9.16 -22.05
CA ASP A 8 6.95 -9.82 -21.06
C ASP A 8 7.28 -9.39 -19.62
N SER A 9 8.58 -9.25 -19.29
CA SER A 9 9.01 -8.77 -17.97
C SER A 9 8.62 -7.31 -17.72
N GLU A 10 8.71 -6.45 -18.75
CA GLU A 10 8.37 -5.04 -18.63
C GLU A 10 6.85 -4.82 -18.48
N ILE A 11 6.04 -5.61 -19.20
CA ILE A 11 4.58 -5.59 -19.06
C ILE A 11 4.16 -6.06 -17.66
N LYS A 12 4.80 -7.10 -17.12
CA LYS A 12 4.49 -7.63 -15.78
C LYS A 12 4.92 -6.66 -14.67
N MET A 13 6.09 -6.05 -14.77
CA MET A 13 6.55 -5.04 -13.80
C MET A 13 5.70 -3.76 -13.84
N LEU A 14 5.20 -3.37 -15.01
CA LEU A 14 4.25 -2.27 -15.15
C LEU A 14 2.93 -2.60 -14.43
N ASP A 15 2.46 -3.84 -14.54
CA ASP A 15 1.26 -4.32 -13.86
C ASP A 15 1.43 -4.35 -12.33
N ASP A 16 2.58 -4.81 -11.81
CA ASP A 16 2.85 -4.84 -10.36
C ASP A 16 2.96 -3.43 -9.76
N THR A 17 3.57 -2.50 -10.49
CA THR A 17 3.66 -1.08 -10.07
C THR A 17 2.28 -0.41 -10.07
N ASN A 18 1.45 -0.72 -11.07
CA ASN A 18 0.08 -0.22 -11.16
C ASN A 18 -0.81 -0.79 -10.04
N LYS A 19 -0.68 -2.09 -9.75
CA LYS A 19 -1.35 -2.74 -8.61
C LYS A 19 -0.96 -2.11 -7.28
N LEU A 20 0.34 -1.87 -7.06
CA LEU A 20 0.84 -1.18 -5.87
C LEU A 20 0.20 0.21 -5.72
N SER A 21 0.23 1.01 -6.79
CA SER A 21 -0.36 2.35 -6.82
C SER A 21 -1.85 2.33 -6.47
N LYS A 22 -2.61 1.41 -7.07
CA LYS A 22 -4.04 1.24 -6.79
C LYS A 22 -4.30 0.81 -5.35
N CYS A 23 -3.52 -0.13 -4.81
CA CYS A 23 -3.67 -0.56 -3.41
C CYS A 23 -3.42 0.62 -2.43
N VAL A 24 -2.40 1.43 -2.68
CA VAL A 24 -2.10 2.61 -1.85
C VAL A 24 -3.21 3.66 -1.96
N GLN A 25 -3.75 3.91 -3.16
CA GLN A 25 -4.89 4.82 -3.33
C GLN A 25 -6.15 4.31 -2.61
N ILE A 26 -6.50 3.03 -2.76
CA ILE A 26 -7.67 2.44 -2.12
C ILE A 26 -7.54 2.52 -0.60
N ALA A 27 -6.37 2.21 -0.05
CA ALA A 27 -6.16 2.34 1.39
C ALA A 27 -6.28 3.78 1.89
N ARG A 28 -5.85 4.77 1.09
CA ARG A 28 -6.06 6.18 1.42
C ARG A 28 -7.55 6.54 1.45
N LEU A 29 -8.33 6.09 0.47
CA LEU A 29 -9.77 6.32 0.44
C LEU A 29 -10.45 5.72 1.68
N TYR A 30 -10.10 4.48 2.06
CA TYR A 30 -10.62 3.89 3.29
C TYR A 30 -10.22 4.65 4.57
N LEU A 31 -9.02 5.24 4.60
CA LEU A 31 -8.61 6.11 5.70
C LEU A 31 -9.40 7.42 5.76
N GLU A 32 -9.90 7.93 4.63
CA GLU A 32 -10.77 9.12 4.58
C GLU A 32 -12.19 8.81 5.11
N ASP A 33 -12.62 7.55 5.01
CA ASP A 33 -13.89 7.04 5.53
C ASP A 33 -13.79 6.47 6.98
N ASP A 34 -12.69 6.76 7.70
CA ASP A 34 -12.39 6.21 9.05
C ASP A 34 -12.36 4.66 9.14
N ASP A 35 -12.26 3.97 8.01
CA ASP A 35 -12.23 2.51 7.92
C ASP A 35 -10.79 1.97 7.91
N ALA A 36 -10.14 2.08 9.07
CA ALA A 36 -8.76 1.65 9.24
C ALA A 36 -8.55 0.14 9.01
N VAL A 37 -9.59 -0.69 9.21
CA VAL A 37 -9.52 -2.15 9.04
C VAL A 37 -9.38 -2.51 7.57
N ASN A 38 -10.24 -1.94 6.72
CA ASN A 38 -10.14 -2.17 5.28
C ASN A 38 -8.88 -1.51 4.70
N ALA A 39 -8.51 -0.32 5.17
CA ALA A 39 -7.25 0.32 4.78
C ALA A 39 -6.03 -0.58 5.05
N GLU A 40 -5.96 -1.21 6.24
CA GLU A 40 -4.89 -2.13 6.61
C GLU A 40 -4.81 -3.35 5.68
N ALA A 41 -5.97 -3.92 5.31
CA ALA A 41 -6.01 -5.07 4.41
C ALA A 41 -5.39 -4.76 3.03
N PHE A 42 -5.63 -3.57 2.48
CA PHE A 42 -5.05 -3.16 1.19
C PHE A 42 -3.59 -2.75 1.30
N ILE A 43 -3.18 -2.13 2.41
CA ILE A 43 -1.76 -1.83 2.65
C ILE A 43 -0.93 -3.09 2.87
N ASN A 44 -1.46 -4.11 3.54
CA ASN A 44 -0.76 -5.40 3.68
C ASN A 44 -0.54 -6.09 2.33
N LYS A 45 -1.48 -5.96 1.39
CA LYS A 45 -1.29 -6.43 0.00
C LYS A 45 -0.21 -5.63 -0.72
N ALA A 46 -0.19 -4.31 -0.53
CA ALA A 46 0.83 -3.43 -1.10
C ALA A 46 2.25 -3.75 -0.59
N SER A 47 2.39 -4.21 0.66
CA SER A 47 3.67 -4.59 1.27
C SER A 47 4.45 -5.64 0.45
N PHE A 48 3.76 -6.58 -0.20
CA PHE A 48 4.41 -7.60 -1.02
C PHE A 48 4.91 -7.06 -2.37
N LEU A 49 4.26 -6.02 -2.88
CA LEU A 49 4.58 -5.39 -4.16
C LEU A 49 5.65 -4.30 -4.00
N VAL A 50 5.68 -3.60 -2.86
CA VAL A 50 6.60 -2.47 -2.62
C VAL A 50 8.07 -2.93 -2.63
N THR A 51 8.36 -4.13 -2.15
CA THR A 51 9.70 -4.73 -2.12
C THR A 51 10.27 -5.00 -3.50
N ASN A 52 9.41 -5.20 -4.50
CA ASN A 52 9.80 -5.46 -5.89
C ASN A 52 9.75 -4.19 -6.76
N SER A 53 9.22 -3.08 -6.22
CA SER A 53 9.06 -1.83 -6.96
C SER A 53 10.31 -0.93 -6.84
N ASN A 54 10.79 -0.41 -7.97
CA ASN A 54 11.88 0.58 -8.00
C ASN A 54 11.36 2.04 -7.94
N GLN A 55 10.07 2.23 -7.67
CA GLN A 55 9.42 3.55 -7.67
C GLN A 55 9.48 4.17 -6.27
N GLU A 56 10.48 4.99 -6.03
CA GLU A 56 10.73 5.61 -4.71
C GLU A 56 9.54 6.43 -4.20
N VAL A 57 8.86 7.16 -5.09
CA VAL A 57 7.68 7.97 -4.75
C VAL A 57 6.53 7.09 -4.23
N LEU A 58 6.26 5.95 -4.88
CA LEU A 58 5.21 5.03 -4.45
C LEU A 58 5.56 4.35 -3.12
N ASN A 59 6.83 4.02 -2.92
CA ASN A 59 7.32 3.47 -1.65
C ASN A 59 7.16 4.49 -0.50
N LEU A 60 7.43 5.77 -0.76
CA LEU A 60 7.22 6.82 0.23
C LEU A 60 5.73 6.97 0.57
N GLN A 61 4.84 6.98 -0.43
CA GLN A 61 3.40 7.04 -0.21
C GLN A 61 2.87 5.84 0.58
N TYR A 62 3.36 4.64 0.26
CA TYR A 62 3.08 3.43 1.01
C TYR A 62 3.48 3.58 2.49
N LYS A 63 4.71 4.03 2.77
CA LYS A 63 5.19 4.23 4.15
C LYS A 63 4.36 5.25 4.93
N VAL A 64 3.95 6.34 4.28
CA VAL A 64 3.08 7.36 4.91
C VAL A 64 1.71 6.77 5.26
N CYS A 65 1.08 6.02 4.34
CA CYS A 65 -0.19 5.34 4.62
C CYS A 65 -0.05 4.29 5.73
N TYR A 66 1.01 3.48 5.70
CA TYR A 66 1.29 2.47 6.73
C TYR A 66 1.43 3.11 8.12
N GLY A 67 2.18 4.21 8.22
CA GLY A 67 2.33 4.95 9.47
C GLY A 67 1.01 5.49 10.02
N ARG A 68 0.14 6.04 9.15
CA ARG A 68 -1.19 6.54 9.56
C ARG A 68 -2.08 5.42 10.11
N ILE A 69 -2.10 4.25 9.47
CA ILE A 69 -2.87 3.10 9.94
C ILE A 69 -2.39 2.64 11.32
N LEU A 70 -1.06 2.60 11.52
CA LEU A 70 -0.47 2.19 12.79
C LEU A 70 -0.77 3.20 13.92
N ASP A 71 -0.78 4.48 13.59
CA ASP A 71 -1.15 5.57 14.51
C ASP A 71 -2.61 5.45 14.96
N LEU A 72 -3.53 5.28 14.01
CA LEU A 72 -4.95 5.02 14.27
C LEU A 72 -5.15 3.81 15.20
N LYS A 73 -4.50 2.69 14.89
CA LYS A 73 -4.58 1.46 15.69
C LYS A 73 -4.04 1.64 17.11
N SER A 74 -2.99 2.44 17.29
CA SER A 74 -2.40 2.75 18.59
C SER A 74 -3.29 3.67 19.41
N CYS A 75 -3.92 4.67 18.78
CA CYS A 75 -4.92 5.53 19.41
C CYS A 75 -6.16 4.76 19.87
N THR A 76 -6.64 3.79 19.09
CA THR A 76 -7.78 2.95 19.51
C THR A 76 -7.45 2.15 20.77
N SER A 77 -6.24 1.61 20.89
CA SER A 77 -5.81 0.90 22.11
C SER A 77 -5.65 1.83 23.31
N ILE A 78 -5.09 3.04 23.14
CA ILE A 78 -4.97 4.02 24.25
C ILE A 78 -6.36 4.51 24.71
N LEU A 79 -7.29 4.80 23.79
CA LEU A 79 -8.64 5.25 24.11
C LEU A 79 -9.45 4.14 24.82
N CYS A 80 -9.29 2.88 24.41
CA CYS A 80 -9.86 1.74 25.11
C CYS A 80 -9.29 1.56 26.53
N TYR A 81 -7.99 1.83 26.73
CA TYR A 81 -7.35 1.76 28.05
C TYR A 81 -7.76 2.89 28.99
N LEU A 82 -8.02 4.10 28.46
CA LEU A 82 -8.47 5.25 29.24
C LEU A 82 -9.99 5.23 29.55
N SER A 83 -10.75 4.35 28.89
CA SER A 83 -12.20 4.20 29.07
C SER A 83 -12.59 3.02 29.97
N ASN A 84 -11.64 2.32 30.59
CA ASN A 84 -11.85 1.28 31.62
C ASN A 84 -11.29 1.74 32.96
#